data_AF-A0A9D7JEN7-F1
#
_entry.id   AF-A0A9D7JEN7-F1
#
_cell.length_a   1.000
_cell.length_b   1.000
_cell.length_c   1.000
_cell.angle_alpha   90.00
_cell.angle_beta   90.00
_cell.angle_gamma   90.00
#
_symmetry.space_group_name_H-M   'P 1'
#
loop_
_entity.id
_entity.type
_entity.pdbx_description
1 polymer ?
#
loop_
_entity_poly.entity_id
_entity_poly.type
_entity_poly.pdbx_seq_one_letter_code
_entity_poly.pdbx_strand_id
1 'polypeptide(L)' 'MTAILIRLVIFLVIAGVIFLGARRIWRDWKGQFKAVDKARHERDLKERARPDVITLERDKDGKFRPPGDDRRQ' A
#
# COMPACT_ATOMS: atom_id res chain seq x y z
N MET A 1 43.48 -26.84 3.87
CA MET A 1 42.32 -27.02 2.97
C MET A 1 41.02 -27.22 3.75
N THR A 2 40.93 -28.22 4.63
CA THR A 2 39.73 -28.55 5.44
C THR A 2 39.30 -27.44 6.40
N ALA A 3 40.23 -26.79 7.10
CA ALA A 3 39.90 -25.68 8.01
C ALA A 3 39.30 -24.45 7.29
N ILE A 4 39.70 -24.21 6.04
CA ILE A 4 39.18 -23.11 5.20
C ILE A 4 37.76 -23.45 4.73
N LEU A 5 37.52 -24.71 4.33
CA LEU A 5 36.19 -25.21 3.97
C LEU A 5 35.20 -25.09 5.13
N ILE A 6 35.61 -25.50 6.35
CA ILE A 6 34.75 -25.41 7.54
C ILE A 6 34.39 -23.96 7.85
N ARG A 7 35.35 -23.02 7.78
CA ARG A 7 35.08 -21.58 7.96
C ARG A 7 34.09 -21.06 6.93
N LEU A 8 34.25 -21.41 5.65
CA LEU A 8 33.35 -21.01 4.57
C LEU A 8 31.92 -21.51 4.81
N VAL A 9 31.76 -22.77 5.23
CA VAL A 9 30.45 -23.34 5.56
C VAL A 9 29.81 -22.59 6.72
N ILE A 10 30.56 -22.28 7.77
CA ILE A 10 30.04 -21.51 8.92
C ILE A 10 29.57 -20.12 8.47
N PHE A 11 30.35 -19.41 7.67
CA PHE A 11 29.95 -18.10 7.15
C PHE A 11 28.70 -18.17 6.26
N LEU A 12 28.60 -19.20 5.41
CA LEU A 12 27.41 -19.43 4.59
C LEU A 12 26.16 -19.69 5.43
N VAL A 13 26.27 -20.49 6.50
CA VAL A 13 25.16 -20.76 7.41
C VAL A 13 24.73 -19.49 8.13
N ILE A 14 25.68 -18.71 8.67
CA ILE A 14 25.40 -17.44 9.35
C ILE A 14 24.73 -16.46 8.38
N ALA A 15 25.30 -16.28 7.18
CA ALA A 15 24.73 -15.42 6.15
C ALA A 15 23.32 -15.87 5.74
N GLY A 16 23.09 -17.19 5.64
CA GLY A 16 21.78 -17.77 5.36
C GLY A 16 20.74 -17.45 6.42
N VAL A 17 21.11 -17.59 7.71
CA VAL A 17 20.21 -17.25 8.83
C VAL A 17 19.88 -15.75 8.84
N ILE A 18 20.88 -14.89 8.66
CA ILE A 18 20.69 -13.44 8.58
C ILE A 18 19.78 -13.08 7.39
N PHE A 19 20.03 -13.69 6.22
CA PHE A 19 19.24 -13.44 5.01
C PHE A 19 17.78 -13.86 5.19
N LEU A 20 17.52 -15.03 5.78
CA LEU A 20 16.16 -15.49 6.05
C LEU A 20 15.44 -14.59 7.06
N GLY A 21 16.14 -14.16 8.12
CA GLY A 21 15.61 -13.20 9.10
C GLY A 21 15.26 -11.85 8.46
N ALA A 22 16.21 -11.26 7.73
CA ALA A 22 16.01 -10.00 7.02
C ALA A 22 14.89 -10.10 5.98
N ARG A 23 14.84 -11.19 5.21
CA ARG A 23 13.80 -11.42 4.19
C ARG A 23 12.40 -11.53 4.82
N ARG A 24 12.28 -12.18 5.98
CA ARG A 24 11.00 -12.29 6.69
C ARG A 24 10.51 -10.93 7.16
N ILE A 25 11.38 -10.14 7.79
CA ILE A 25 11.07 -8.77 8.22
C ILE A 25 10.65 -7.91 7.03
N TRP A 26 11.41 -7.97 5.93
CA TRP A 26 11.13 -7.14 4.77
C TRP A 26 9.80 -7.49 4.08
N ARG A 27 9.43 -8.78 4.06
CA ARG A 27 8.13 -9.24 3.55
C ARG A 27 6.98 -8.74 4.44
N ASP A 28 7.16 -8.79 5.75
CA ASP A 28 6.13 -8.36 6.71
C ASP A 28 5.93 -6.84 6.66
N TRP A 29 7.00 -6.06 6.43
CA TRP A 29 6.91 -4.61 6.21
C TRP A 29 6.07 -4.28 4.97
N LYS A 30 6.32 -4.94 3.83
CA LYS A 30 5.47 -4.75 2.63
C LYS A 30 4.01 -5.18 2.82
N GLY A 31 3.76 -6.18 3.67
CA GLY A 31 2.41 -6.68 3.95
C GLY A 31 1.57 -5.69 4.75
N GLN A 32 2.17 -5.05 5.78
CA GLN A 32 1.43 -4.14 6.66
C GLN A 32 0.97 -2.86 5.96
N PHE A 33 1.80 -2.26 5.09
CA PHE A 33 1.37 -1.08 4.30
C PHE A 33 0.20 -1.41 3.38
N LYS A 34 0.23 -2.57 2.72
CA LYS A 34 -0.85 -3.00 1.81
C LYS A 34 -2.17 -3.25 2.56
N ALA A 35 -2.10 -3.74 3.80
CA ALA A 35 -3.28 -3.98 4.63
C ALA A 35 -3.95 -2.66 5.06
N VAL A 36 -3.14 -1.68 5.48
CA VAL A 36 -3.64 -0.35 5.89
C VAL A 36 -4.25 0.39 4.72
N ASP A 37 -3.59 0.39 3.55
CA ASP A 37 -4.10 1.05 2.35
C ASP A 37 -5.42 0.41 1.86
N LYS A 38 -5.52 -0.92 1.92
CA LYS A 38 -6.74 -1.64 1.53
C LYS A 38 -7.92 -1.27 2.44
N ALA A 39 -7.71 -1.25 3.75
CA ALA A 39 -8.75 -0.89 4.71
C ALA A 39 -9.21 0.58 4.56
N ARG A 40 -8.29 1.48 4.20
CA ARG A 40 -8.64 2.88 3.92
C ARG A 40 -9.46 3.00 2.64
N HIS A 41 -9.02 2.34 1.56
CA HIS A 41 -9.71 2.38 0.28
C HIS A 41 -11.14 1.83 0.36
N GLU A 42 -11.35 0.73 1.08
CA GLU A 42 -12.68 0.15 1.29
C GLU A 42 -13.62 1.10 2.06
N ARG A 43 -13.11 1.86 3.03
CA ARG A 43 -13.90 2.89 3.74
C ARG A 43 -14.27 4.05 2.82
N ASP A 44 -13.31 4.57 2.06
CA ASP A 44 -13.55 5.67 1.13
C ASP A 44 -14.59 5.28 0.05
N LEU A 45 -14.53 4.04 -0.46
CA LEU A 45 -15.53 3.53 -1.40
C LEU A 45 -16.91 3.43 -0.77
N LYS A 46 -16.99 2.94 0.48
CA LYS A 46 -18.26 2.84 1.21
C LYS A 46 -18.87 4.21 1.50
N GLU A 47 -18.05 5.22 1.79
CA GLU A 47 -18.50 6.60 1.98
C GLU A 47 -18.99 7.23 0.68
N ARG A 48 -18.30 6.99 -0.45
CA ARG A 48 -18.74 7.47 -1.77
C ARG A 48 -20.02 6.80 -2.27
N ALA A 49 -20.30 5.57 -1.85
CA ALA A 49 -21.51 4.85 -2.22
C ALA A 49 -22.76 5.32 -1.46
N ARG A 50 -22.63 6.23 -0.48
CA ARG A 50 -23.80 6.70 0.25
C ARG A 50 -24.66 7.63 -0.62
N PRO A 51 -25.99 7.51 -0.54
CA PRO A 51 -26.92 8.23 -1.41
C PRO A 51 -26.98 9.74 -1.12
N ASP A 52 -26.48 10.19 0.02
CA ASP A 52 -26.36 11.59 0.43
C ASP A 52 -25.06 12.26 -0.05
N VAL A 53 -24.13 11.50 -0.63
CA VAL A 53 -22.85 12.02 -1.12
C VAL A 53 -22.94 12.27 -2.63
N ILE A 54 -22.87 13.54 -3.01
CA ILE A 54 -22.80 13.98 -4.41
C ILE A 54 -21.34 14.25 -4.79
N THR A 55 -20.90 13.72 -5.93
CA THR A 55 -19.58 14.07 -6.48
C THR A 55 -19.70 15.43 -7.14
N LEU A 56 -18.89 16.41 -6.70
CA LEU A 56 -18.85 17.71 -7.33
C LEU A 56 -18.07 17.61 -8.64
N GLU A 57 -18.64 18.10 -9.73
CA GLU A 57 -17.96 18.17 -11.02
C GLU A 57 -17.27 19.52 -11.16
N ARG A 58 -16.09 19.52 -11.79
CA ARG A 58 -15.36 20.75 -12.08
C ARG A 58 -15.96 21.39 -13.30
N ASP A 59 -16.53 22.58 -13.11
CA ASP A 59 -17.09 23.36 -14.20
C ASP A 59 -15.99 24.08 -15.02
N LYS A 60 -16.36 24.61 -16.19
CA LYS A 60 -15.50 25.36 -17.12
C LYS A 60 -14.84 26.57 -16.47
N ASP A 61 -15.52 27.18 -15.50
CA ASP A 61 -15.00 28.31 -14.71
C ASP A 61 -14.01 27.88 -13.62
N GLY A 62 -13.75 26.57 -13.49
CA GLY A 62 -12.86 25.99 -12.49
C GLY A 62 -13.47 25.84 -11.10
N LYS A 63 -14.72 26.25 -10.90
CA LYS A 63 -15.48 26.04 -9.65
C LYS A 63 -16.07 24.62 -9.62
N PHE A 64 -16.06 23.99 -8.46
CA PHE A 64 -16.71 22.70 -8.26
C PHE A 64 -18.17 22.92 -7.86
N ARG A 65 -19.12 22.34 -8.60
CA ARG A 65 -20.57 22.44 -8.33
C ARG A 65 -21.24 21.06 -8.38
N PRO A 66 -22.41 20.89 -7.74
CA PRO A 66 -23.22 19.69 -7.87
C PRO A 66 -23.63 19.44 -9.33
N PRO A 67 -23.70 18.18 -9.78
CA PRO A 67 -24.14 17.86 -11.12
C PRO A 67 -25.59 18.32 -11.34
N GLY A 68 -25.80 19.18 -12.35
CA GLY A 68 -27.12 19.68 -12.73
C GLY A 68 -27.49 21.08 -12.22
N ASP A 69 -26.64 21.73 -11.43
CA ASP A 69 -26.87 23.12 -10.98
C ASP A 69 -26.60 24.14 -12.10
N ASP A 70 -25.64 23.86 -13.00
CA ASP A 70 -25.30 24.71 -14.15
C ASP A 70 -26.31 24.66 -15.33
N ARG A 71 -27.42 23.92 -15.20
CA ARG A 71 -28.47 23.83 -16.26
C ARG A 71 -29.76 24.62 -15.94
N ARG A 72 -29.77 25.46 -14.90
CA ARG A 72 -30.95 26.26 -14.50
C ARG A 72 -30.81 27.77 -14.71
N GLN A 73 -30.02 28.21 -15.68
CA GLN A 73 -30.02 29.60 -16.15
C GLN A 73 -30.11 29.66 -17.67
#